data_AF-A0AA36NYL3-F1
#
_entry.id   AF-A0AA36NYL3-F1
#
_cell.length_a   1.000
_cell.length_b   1.000
_cell.length_c   1.000
_cell.angle_alpha   90.00
_cell.angle_beta   90.00
_cell.angle_gamma   90.00
#
_symmetry.space_group_name_H-M   'P 1'
#
loop_
_entity.id
_entity.type
_entity.pdbx_description
1 polymer ?
#
loop_
_entity_poly.entity_id
_entity_poly.type
_entity_poly.pdbx_seq_one_letter_code
_entity_poly.pdbx_strand_id
1 'polypeptide(L)'
;MPQYLMIAEKVYKKIEENNLFSDTPTEHLNNLIGVIRKEIKGTKFKLKYNFIDFEECLTKPLDECAVKIDISLMPSHKNKDEYILWLAGFIERMTTGGETHLPPISKFIPPDFKFNCEFDSGHTQPVEVQRHDEGELIINYFKSEPFMKIIKEEK
;
A
#
# COMPACT_ATOMS: atom_id res chain seq x y z
N MET A 1 -4.17 -11.26 -7.36
CA MET A 1 -5.12 -10.51 -6.51
C MET A 1 -6.32 -11.32 -6.00
N PRO A 2 -7.25 -11.87 -6.81
CA PRO A 2 -8.49 -12.47 -6.28
C PRO A 2 -8.28 -13.68 -5.36
N GLN A 3 -7.25 -14.49 -5.67
CA GLN A 3 -6.90 -15.68 -4.89
C GLN A 3 -6.44 -15.32 -3.47
N TYR A 4 -5.72 -14.20 -3.30
CA TYR A 4 -5.23 -13.75 -1.99
C TYR A 4 -6.36 -13.18 -1.13
N LEU A 5 -7.30 -12.49 -1.75
CA LEU A 5 -8.46 -11.91 -1.07
C LEU A 5 -9.37 -13.01 -0.50
N MET A 6 -9.60 -14.07 -1.27
CA MET A 6 -10.35 -15.24 -0.79
C MET A 6 -9.64 -15.97 0.38
N ILE A 7 -8.30 -16.02 0.38
CA ILE A 7 -7.54 -16.58 1.51
C ILE A 7 -7.63 -15.65 2.72
N ALA A 8 -7.48 -14.34 2.53
CA ALA A 8 -7.59 -13.34 3.58
C ALA A 8 -8.95 -13.39 4.29
N GLU A 9 -10.06 -13.50 3.55
CA GLU A 9 -11.39 -13.65 4.14
C GLU A 9 -11.52 -14.90 5.01
N LYS A 10 -10.98 -16.04 4.52
CA LYS A 10 -11.00 -17.30 5.28
C LYS A 10 -10.15 -17.21 6.55
N VAL A 11 -8.96 -16.61 6.45
CA VAL A 11 -8.06 -16.39 7.59
C VAL A 11 -8.73 -15.48 8.60
N TYR A 12 -9.34 -14.37 8.17
CA TYR A 12 -10.05 -13.45 9.06
C TYR A 12 -11.19 -14.14 9.80
N LYS A 13 -12.06 -14.87 9.09
CA LYS A 13 -13.15 -15.63 9.70
C LYS A 13 -12.63 -16.63 10.74
N LYS A 14 -11.53 -17.34 10.45
CA LYS A 14 -10.93 -18.29 11.40
C LYS A 14 -10.34 -17.61 12.63
N ILE A 15 -9.79 -16.41 12.51
CA ILE A 15 -9.25 -15.67 13.66
C ILE A 15 -10.40 -15.16 14.53
N GLU A 16 -11.47 -14.67 13.90
CA GLU A 16 -12.71 -14.22 14.55
C GLU A 16 -13.41 -15.38 15.28
N GLU A 17 -13.60 -16.53 14.62
CA GLU A 17 -14.23 -17.72 15.21
C GLU A 17 -13.44 -18.31 16.39
N ASN A 18 -12.10 -18.25 16.34
CA ASN A 18 -11.24 -18.78 17.39
C ASN A 18 -10.85 -17.73 18.45
N ASN A 19 -11.37 -16.49 18.37
CA ASN A 19 -11.02 -15.37 19.24
C ASN A 19 -9.49 -15.19 19.41
N LEU A 20 -8.74 -15.30 18.31
CA LEU A 20 -7.27 -15.23 18.31
C LEU A 20 -6.72 -13.80 18.16
N PHE A 21 -7.59 -12.79 18.27
CA PHE A 21 -7.18 -11.40 18.30
C PHE A 21 -6.51 -11.09 19.63
N SER A 22 -5.24 -10.71 19.58
CA SER A 22 -4.46 -10.31 20.75
C SER A 22 -4.26 -8.80 20.74
N ASP A 23 -4.21 -8.19 21.93
CA ASP A 23 -3.86 -6.77 22.08
C ASP A 23 -2.37 -6.50 21.81
N THR A 24 -1.52 -7.52 21.99
CA THR A 24 -0.10 -7.44 21.67
C THR A 24 0.15 -7.69 20.18
N PRO A 25 0.76 -6.74 19.44
CA PRO A 25 0.95 -6.86 17.99
C PRO A 25 1.78 -8.08 17.60
N THR A 26 2.83 -8.42 18.36
CA THR A 26 3.67 -9.60 18.10
C THR A 26 2.90 -10.92 18.22
N GLU A 27 2.08 -11.07 19.26
CA GLU A 27 1.24 -12.26 19.44
C GLU A 27 0.18 -12.37 18.35
N HIS A 28 -0.45 -11.25 18.02
CA HIS A 28 -1.44 -11.16 16.94
C HIS A 28 -0.84 -11.61 15.60
N LEU A 29 0.36 -11.13 15.26
CA LEU A 29 1.07 -11.51 14.04
C LEU A 29 1.50 -12.99 14.06
N ASN A 30 1.94 -13.51 15.19
CA ASN A 30 2.28 -14.93 15.34
C ASN A 30 1.05 -15.82 15.11
N ASN A 31 -0.09 -15.46 15.72
CA ASN A 31 -1.37 -16.16 15.52
C ASN A 31 -1.80 -16.08 14.05
N LEU A 32 -1.69 -14.90 13.43
CA LEU A 32 -2.00 -14.67 12.03
C LEU A 32 -1.17 -15.58 11.10
N ILE A 33 0.15 -15.63 11.28
CA ILE A 33 1.02 -16.54 10.51
C ILE A 33 0.66 -18.00 10.74
N GLY A 34 0.32 -18.37 11.97
CA GLY A 34 -0.12 -19.72 12.31
C GLY A 34 -1.36 -20.14 11.51
N VAL A 35 -2.35 -19.26 11.40
CA VAL A 35 -3.57 -19.51 10.61
C VAL A 35 -3.26 -19.50 9.11
N ILE A 36 -2.48 -18.53 8.62
CA ILE A 36 -2.07 -18.49 7.21
C ILE A 36 -1.35 -19.78 6.81
N ARG A 37 -0.41 -20.28 7.64
CA ARG A 37 0.30 -21.54 7.40
C ARG A 37 -0.65 -22.72 7.25
N LYS A 38 -1.71 -22.78 8.05
CA LYS A 38 -2.72 -23.83 7.95
C LYS A 38 -3.53 -23.71 6.66
N GLU A 39 -3.92 -22.49 6.28
CA GLU A 39 -4.70 -22.25 5.05
C GLU A 39 -3.91 -22.51 3.76
N ILE A 40 -2.61 -22.18 3.73
CA ILE A 40 -1.78 -22.42 2.55
C ILE A 40 -1.31 -23.87 2.44
N LYS A 41 -1.37 -24.65 3.53
CA LYS A 41 -0.93 -26.06 3.57
C LYS A 41 -1.78 -26.90 2.62
N GLY A 42 -1.19 -27.31 1.49
CA GLY A 42 -1.87 -28.06 0.44
C GLY A 42 -2.24 -27.24 -0.79
N THR A 43 -1.94 -25.94 -0.80
CA THR A 43 -2.09 -25.09 -1.99
C THR A 43 -0.75 -24.93 -2.73
N LYS A 44 -0.78 -24.27 -3.89
CA LYS A 44 0.42 -23.86 -4.64
C LYS A 44 1.25 -22.76 -3.96
N PHE A 45 0.71 -22.13 -2.91
CA PHE A 45 1.37 -21.02 -2.21
C PHE A 45 2.41 -21.54 -1.21
N LYS A 46 3.60 -20.96 -1.24
CA LYS A 46 4.69 -21.21 -0.28
C LYS A 46 5.08 -19.91 0.42
N LEU A 47 5.32 -19.95 1.72
CA LEU A 47 5.87 -18.80 2.44
C LEU A 47 7.29 -18.51 1.92
N LYS A 48 7.59 -17.22 1.69
CA LYS A 48 8.94 -16.73 1.36
C LYS A 48 9.92 -16.93 2.51
N TYR A 49 9.41 -16.76 3.73
CA TYR A 49 10.18 -16.81 4.96
C TYR A 49 9.67 -17.93 5.86
N ASN A 50 10.56 -18.85 6.23
CA ASN A 50 10.23 -19.97 7.12
C ASN A 50 10.14 -19.53 8.58
N PHE A 51 10.90 -18.52 8.95
CA PHE A 51 10.93 -17.92 10.27
C PHE A 51 10.86 -16.40 10.11
N ILE A 52 10.02 -15.77 10.93
CA ILE A 52 9.84 -14.32 10.96
C ILE A 52 9.97 -13.94 12.43
N ASP A 53 10.95 -13.09 12.74
CA ASP A 53 11.06 -12.47 14.05
C ASP A 53 10.32 -11.14 14.03
N PHE A 54 9.11 -11.13 14.61
CA PHE A 54 8.26 -9.95 14.63
C PHE A 54 8.74 -8.89 15.63
N GLU A 55 9.50 -9.27 16.65
CA GLU A 55 10.11 -8.30 17.57
C GLU A 55 11.17 -7.48 16.83
N GLU A 56 11.98 -8.13 15.99
CA GLU A 56 12.94 -7.45 15.11
C GLU A 56 12.25 -6.58 14.06
N CYS A 57 11.15 -7.06 13.46
CA CYS A 57 10.38 -6.30 12.47
C CYS A 57 9.72 -5.03 13.04
N LEU A 58 9.39 -5.02 14.34
CA LEU A 58 8.76 -3.88 15.01
C LEU A 58 9.78 -2.88 15.57
N THR A 59 11.00 -3.34 15.88
CA THR A 59 12.03 -2.52 16.55
C THR A 59 13.05 -1.92 15.59
N LYS A 60 13.32 -2.56 14.45
CA LYS A 60 14.38 -2.14 13.52
C LYS A 60 13.83 -1.56 12.21
N PRO A 61 14.56 -0.66 11.54
CA PRO A 61 14.22 -0.20 10.20
C PRO A 61 14.30 -1.34 9.17
N LEU A 62 13.48 -1.24 8.13
CA LEU A 62 13.26 -2.26 7.09
C LEU A 62 14.55 -2.73 6.38
N ASP A 63 15.59 -1.90 6.36
CA ASP A 63 16.86 -2.17 5.68
C ASP A 63 17.75 -3.16 6.44
N GLU A 64 17.57 -3.27 7.76
CA GLU A 64 18.32 -4.19 8.62
C GLU A 64 17.55 -5.47 8.92
N CYS A 65 16.26 -5.50 8.61
CA CYS A 65 15.43 -6.65 8.88
C CYS A 65 15.65 -7.76 7.84
N ALA A 66 15.84 -9.00 8.29
CA ALA A 66 15.94 -10.17 7.42
C ALA A 66 14.68 -10.37 6.56
N VAL A 67 13.56 -9.83 7.03
CA VAL A 67 12.25 -9.92 6.42
C VAL A 67 11.76 -8.51 6.09
N LYS A 68 11.78 -8.13 4.81
CA LYS A 68 11.34 -6.81 4.34
C LYS A 68 9.81 -6.71 4.27
N ILE A 69 9.17 -6.80 5.43
CA ILE A 69 7.72 -6.66 5.58
C ILE A 69 7.46 -5.39 6.37
N ASP A 70 6.69 -4.49 5.77
CA ASP A 70 6.20 -3.31 6.46
C ASP A 70 4.88 -3.66 7.17
N ILE A 71 4.89 -3.55 8.50
CA ILE A 71 3.76 -3.85 9.40
C ILE A 71 3.25 -2.56 10.05
N SER A 72 3.89 -1.40 9.78
CA SER A 72 3.52 -0.11 10.38
C SER A 72 2.10 0.34 9.98
N LEU A 73 1.63 -0.11 8.83
CA LEU A 73 0.30 0.21 8.27
C LEU A 73 -0.78 -0.80 8.66
N MET A 74 -0.57 -1.66 9.68
CA MET A 74 -1.57 -2.64 10.09
C MET A 74 -2.84 -1.95 10.61
N PRO A 75 -4.00 -2.11 9.94
CA PRO A 75 -5.25 -1.50 10.39
C PRO A 75 -5.81 -2.24 11.60
N SER A 76 -6.74 -1.59 12.31
CA SER A 76 -7.45 -2.25 13.40
C SER A 76 -8.32 -3.39 12.85
N HIS A 77 -8.22 -4.58 13.47
CA HIS A 77 -9.08 -5.73 13.19
C HIS A 77 -10.59 -5.45 13.27
N LYS A 78 -11.02 -4.39 13.97
CA LYS A 78 -12.43 -3.96 14.02
C LYS A 78 -12.97 -3.55 12.65
N ASN A 79 -12.11 -2.97 11.80
CA ASN A 79 -12.46 -2.56 10.45
C ASN A 79 -12.21 -3.75 9.51
N LYS A 80 -13.22 -4.62 9.40
CA LYS A 80 -13.13 -5.89 8.67
C LYS A 80 -12.64 -5.73 7.24
N ASP A 81 -13.20 -4.79 6.47
CA ASP A 81 -12.89 -4.65 5.05
C ASP A 81 -11.47 -4.12 4.81
N GLU A 82 -11.07 -3.10 5.56
CA GLU A 82 -9.69 -2.56 5.52
C GLU A 82 -8.67 -3.62 5.94
N TYR A 83 -9.00 -4.38 6.99
CA TYR A 83 -8.15 -5.44 7.50
C TYR A 83 -8.01 -6.60 6.51
N ILE A 84 -9.10 -7.03 5.88
CA ILE A 84 -9.07 -8.09 4.85
C ILE A 84 -8.24 -7.63 3.65
N LEU A 85 -8.38 -6.37 3.23
CA LEU A 85 -7.61 -5.83 2.12
C LEU A 85 -6.11 -5.77 2.43
N TRP A 86 -5.77 -5.23 3.61
CA TRP A 86 -4.39 -5.23 4.10
C TRP A 86 -3.83 -6.65 4.20
N LEU A 87 -4.61 -7.60 4.73
CA LEU A 87 -4.23 -9.00 4.89
C LEU A 87 -3.99 -9.69 3.54
N ALA A 88 -4.80 -9.38 2.52
CA ALA A 88 -4.60 -9.91 1.18
C ALA A 88 -3.24 -9.46 0.60
N GLY A 89 -2.91 -8.17 0.74
CA GLY A 89 -1.60 -7.63 0.34
C GLY A 89 -0.46 -8.19 1.18
N PHE A 90 -0.68 -8.40 2.48
CA PHE A 90 0.28 -9.02 3.38
C PHE A 90 0.60 -10.46 2.97
N ILE A 91 -0.42 -11.28 2.69
CA ILE A 91 -0.25 -12.66 2.21
C ILE A 91 0.47 -12.68 0.87
N GLU A 92 0.13 -11.78 -0.06
CA GLU A 92 0.83 -11.65 -1.35
C GLU A 92 2.32 -11.32 -1.17
N ARG A 93 2.65 -10.37 -0.27
CA ARG A 93 4.05 -10.02 0.00
C ARG A 93 4.81 -11.13 0.68
N MET A 94 4.16 -11.93 1.53
CA MET A 94 4.79 -13.02 2.28
C MET A 94 4.85 -14.36 1.56
N THR A 95 4.06 -14.57 0.51
CA THR A 95 3.98 -15.86 -0.19
C THR A 95 4.51 -15.77 -1.62
N THR A 96 5.02 -16.90 -2.12
CA THR A 96 5.42 -17.12 -3.52
C THR A 96 4.54 -18.22 -4.11
N GLY A 97 4.24 -18.13 -5.42
CA GLY A 97 3.43 -19.14 -6.12
C GLY A 97 2.03 -18.68 -6.56
N GLY A 98 1.68 -17.40 -6.38
CA GLY A 98 0.60 -16.79 -7.16
C GLY A 98 0.99 -16.63 -8.62
N GLU A 99 0.01 -16.54 -9.52
CA GLU A 99 0.28 -16.18 -10.92
C GLU A 99 1.14 -14.91 -10.94
N THR A 100 2.31 -15.03 -11.56
CA THR A 100 3.22 -13.91 -11.76
C THR A 100 2.45 -12.81 -12.45
N HIS A 101 2.43 -11.61 -11.83
CA HIS A 101 2.01 -10.41 -12.53
C HIS A 101 2.71 -10.41 -13.88
N LEU A 102 1.94 -10.39 -14.96
CA LEU A 102 2.51 -10.33 -16.29
C LEU A 102 3.51 -9.15 -16.29
N PRO A 103 4.69 -9.31 -16.91
CA PRO A 103 5.64 -8.21 -16.95
C PRO A 103 4.92 -6.95 -17.43
N PRO A 104 5.25 -5.77 -16.88
CA PRO A 104 4.65 -4.52 -17.29
C PRO A 104 4.61 -4.46 -18.82
N ILE A 105 3.40 -4.21 -19.37
CA ILE A 105 3.18 -4.18 -20.83
C ILE A 105 4.10 -3.14 -21.48
N SER A 106 4.67 -2.21 -20.70
CA SER A 106 5.69 -1.25 -21.13
C SER A 106 6.86 -1.86 -21.91
N LYS A 107 7.26 -3.10 -21.64
CA LYS A 107 8.33 -3.77 -22.39
C LYS A 107 7.93 -4.17 -23.82
N PHE A 108 6.63 -4.23 -24.09
CA PHE A 108 6.06 -4.57 -25.39
C PHE A 108 5.52 -3.34 -26.12
N ILE A 109 5.67 -2.14 -25.55
CA ILE A 109 5.34 -0.89 -26.22
C ILE A 109 6.47 -0.58 -27.19
N PRO A 110 6.21 -0.51 -28.51
CA PRO A 110 7.19 -0.02 -29.47
C PRO A 110 7.65 1.39 -29.09
N PRO A 111 8.93 1.75 -29.29
CA PRO A 111 9.44 3.08 -28.96
C PRO A 111 8.69 4.23 -29.66
N ASP A 112 7.98 3.94 -30.76
CA ASP A 112 7.18 4.89 -31.52
C ASP A 112 5.71 5.01 -31.04
N PHE A 113 5.29 4.17 -30.09
CA PHE A 113 3.92 4.16 -29.60
C PHE A 113 3.69 5.25 -28.55
N LYS A 114 2.98 6.31 -28.95
CA LYS A 114 2.47 7.35 -28.05
C LYS A 114 1.07 6.97 -27.58
N PHE A 115 0.87 6.84 -26.28
CA PHE A 115 -0.48 6.72 -25.70
C PHE A 115 -1.21 8.06 -25.83
N ASN A 116 -2.16 8.15 -26.76
CA ASN A 116 -3.18 9.17 -26.71
C ASN A 116 -4.33 8.63 -25.87
N CYS A 117 -4.27 8.83 -24.55
CA CYS A 117 -5.37 8.47 -23.66
C CYS A 117 -6.49 9.51 -23.82
N GLU A 118 -7.43 9.27 -24.73
CA GLU A 118 -8.64 10.11 -24.91
C GLU A 118 -9.79 9.64 -23.99
N PHE A 119 -9.50 9.49 -22.70
CA PHE A 119 -10.54 9.31 -21.69
C PHE A 119 -10.17 10.02 -20.40
N ASP A 120 -10.06 11.34 -20.47
CA ASP A 120 -10.74 12.22 -19.51
C ASP A 120 -10.90 13.63 -20.09
N SER A 121 -11.98 14.29 -19.69
CA SER A 121 -12.49 15.61 -20.07
C SER A 121 -13.12 15.75 -21.46
N GLY A 122 -14.45 15.87 -21.45
CA GLY A 122 -15.23 16.29 -22.60
C GLY A 122 -14.78 17.67 -23.11
N HIS A 123 -14.80 17.79 -24.44
CA HIS A 123 -14.97 19.01 -25.22
C HIS A 123 -13.98 20.18 -24.98
N THR A 124 -13.11 20.34 -25.98
CA THR A 124 -12.84 21.58 -26.76
C THR A 124 -11.41 22.16 -26.67
N GLN A 125 -10.66 21.90 -27.75
CA GLN A 125 -9.57 22.70 -28.35
C GLN A 125 -8.18 22.80 -27.67
N PRO A 126 -7.11 22.80 -28.48
CA PRO A 126 -5.73 22.96 -28.00
C PRO A 126 -5.47 24.43 -27.68
N VAL A 127 -5.50 24.78 -26.40
CA VAL A 127 -4.89 26.03 -25.92
C VAL A 127 -3.58 25.64 -25.28
N GLU A 128 -2.48 26.21 -25.76
CA GLU A 128 -1.15 26.11 -25.16
C GLU A 128 -1.26 26.33 -23.65
N VAL A 129 -1.04 25.28 -22.87
CA VAL A 129 -0.83 25.42 -21.44
C VAL A 129 0.53 26.08 -21.26
N GLN A 130 0.51 27.42 -21.19
CA GLN A 130 1.61 28.16 -20.61
C GLN A 130 1.83 27.54 -19.23
N ARG A 131 2.99 26.91 -19.04
CA ARG A 131 3.46 26.52 -17.71
C ARG A 131 3.65 27.82 -16.95
N HIS A 132 2.59 28.31 -16.32
CA HIS A 132 2.74 29.30 -15.29
C HIS A 132 3.53 28.63 -14.18
N ASP A 133 4.74 29.12 -13.97
CA ASP A 133 5.64 28.67 -12.92
C ASP A 133 4.93 28.94 -11.58
N GLU A 134 4.24 27.92 -11.05
CA GLU A 134 3.42 28.01 -9.84
C GLU A 134 4.25 28.54 -8.66
N GLY A 135 5.58 28.35 -8.69
CA GLY A 135 6.52 28.92 -7.74
C GLY A 135 6.57 30.45 -7.76
N GLU A 136 6.47 31.09 -8.92
CA GLU A 136 6.53 32.55 -9.04
C GLU A 136 5.27 33.23 -8.49
N LEU A 137 4.11 32.57 -8.63
CA LEU A 137 2.84 33.05 -8.06
C LEU A 137 2.90 33.08 -6.53
N ILE A 138 3.49 32.04 -5.93
CA ILE A 138 3.68 31.95 -4.48
C ILE A 138 4.63 33.08 -4.02
N ILE A 139 5.76 33.28 -4.72
CA ILE A 139 6.73 34.32 -4.38
C ILE A 139 6.11 35.73 -4.51
N ASN A 140 5.31 35.98 -5.55
CA ASN A 140 4.66 37.27 -5.75
C ASN A 140 3.57 37.55 -4.73
N TYR A 141 2.84 36.53 -4.27
CA TYR A 141 1.85 36.68 -3.20
C TYR A 141 2.49 37.19 -1.90
N PHE A 142 3.63 36.61 -1.48
CA PHE A 142 4.35 37.03 -0.28
C PHE A 142 4.99 38.42 -0.38
N LYS A 143 5.21 38.91 -1.61
CA LYS A 143 5.72 40.28 -1.86
C LYS A 143 4.61 41.31 -2.05
N SER A 144 3.35 40.87 -2.13
CA SER A 144 2.23 41.76 -2.39
C SER A 144 1.94 42.68 -1.20
N GLU A 145 1.50 43.90 -1.50
CA GLU A 145 1.09 44.87 -0.49
C GLU A 145 0.05 44.36 0.52
N PRO A 146 -1.00 43.60 0.13
CA PRO A 146 -1.96 43.09 1.11
C PRO A 146 -1.31 42.16 2.14
N PHE A 147 -0.39 41.27 1.73
CA PHE A 147 0.33 40.40 2.66
C PHE A 147 1.25 41.19 3.60
N MET A 148 1.98 42.17 3.06
CA MET A 148 2.86 43.03 3.87
C MET A 148 2.09 43.94 4.82
N LYS A 149 0.84 44.29 4.50
CA LYS A 149 -0.05 45.07 5.36
C LYS A 149 -0.53 44.25 6.57
N ILE A 150 -0.86 42.97 6.37
CA ILE A 150 -1.19 42.04 7.46
C ILE A 150 -0.03 41.94 8.46
N ILE A 151 1.21 41.78 7.96
CA ILE A 151 2.40 41.73 8.83
C ILE A 151 2.65 43.05 9.58
N LYS A 152 2.26 44.19 9.02
CA LYS A 152 2.41 45.50 9.67
C LYS A 152 1.30 45.84 10.65
N GLU A 153 0.11 45.24 10.51
CA GLU A 153 -1.00 45.41 11.45
C GLU A 153 -0.87 44.50 12.68
N GLU A 154 -0.14 43.38 12.58
CA GLU A 154 0.17 42.48 13.70
C GLU A 154 1.36 42.92 14.58
N LYS A 155 1.95 44.10 14.34
CA LYS A 155 3.14 44.60 15.06
C LYS A 155 2.87 45.92 15.76
#